data_AF-A0A0G1VWP5-F1
#
_entry.id   AF-A0A0G1VWP5-F1
#
_cell.length_a   1.000
_cell.length_b   1.000
_cell.length_c   1.000
_cell.angle_alpha   90.00
_cell.angle_beta   90.00
_cell.angle_gamma   90.00
#
_symmetry.space_group_name_H-M   'P 1'
#
loop_
_entity.id
_entity.type
_entity.pdbx_description
1 polymer ?
#
loop_
_entity_poly.entity_id
_entity_poly.type
_entity_poly.pdbx_seq_one_letter_code
_entity_poly.pdbx_strand_id
1 'polypeptide(L)'
;MLPQQPEAQTPLESAIDVEQIKHRSVKGVAALISRTFVIQIISFAATFGLTVFLDPSVYGVFFLVSAVVNFLAYFSDIGLAAALVQKKAKITDQDLATTFTVQQFIVVFLLAVLFVTTPFIRTSFHLNSAAIYLMWSLGISLFLSSLKTIPSILLERELQFNKLIIPQVAETIVFNLVAVFFAWRGLGITAFTLA
;
A
#
# COMPACT_ATOMS: atom_id res chain seq x y z
N MET A 1 30.73 -31.60 38.16
CA MET A 1 30.36 -31.17 36.79
C MET A 1 30.29 -29.66 36.82
N LEU A 2 31.33 -28.97 36.34
CA LEU A 2 31.36 -27.51 36.33
C LEU A 2 30.40 -26.99 35.23
N PRO A 3 29.58 -25.96 35.50
CA PRO A 3 28.72 -25.35 34.48
C PRO A 3 29.59 -24.74 33.39
N GLN A 4 29.32 -25.11 32.13
CA GLN A 4 29.95 -24.48 30.97
C GLN A 4 29.60 -22.98 30.99
N GLN A 5 30.62 -22.14 31.14
CA GLN A 5 30.48 -20.69 30.96
C GLN A 5 30.05 -20.44 29.50
N PRO A 6 29.10 -19.51 29.25
CA PRO A 6 28.76 -19.13 27.89
C PRO A 6 30.01 -18.57 27.22
N GLU A 7 30.41 -19.17 26.09
CA GLU A 7 31.53 -18.70 25.28
C GLU A 7 31.33 -17.20 25.00
N ALA A 8 32.23 -16.37 25.52
CA ALA A 8 32.23 -14.95 25.27
C ALA A 8 32.47 -14.73 23.78
N GLN A 9 31.40 -14.39 23.05
CA GLN A 9 31.46 -14.01 21.63
C GLN A 9 32.61 -13.01 21.44
N THR A 10 33.56 -13.35 20.59
CA THR A 10 34.76 -12.53 20.40
C THR A 10 34.39 -11.12 19.90
N PRO A 11 35.05 -10.04 20.36
CA PRO A 11 34.74 -8.65 19.96
C PRO A 11 34.76 -8.39 18.45
N LEU A 12 35.44 -9.26 17.68
CA LEU A 12 35.48 -9.22 16.23
C LEU A 12 34.18 -9.72 15.58
N GLU A 13 33.50 -10.72 16.14
CA GLU A 13 32.22 -11.23 15.59
C GLU A 13 31.10 -10.20 15.77
N SER A 14 31.04 -9.54 16.93
CA SER A 14 30.05 -8.48 17.18
C SER A 14 30.31 -7.22 16.34
N ALA A 15 31.57 -6.86 16.11
CA ALA A 15 31.94 -5.74 15.24
C ALA A 15 31.63 -6.00 13.76
N ILE A 16 31.89 -7.22 13.27
CA ILE A 16 31.56 -7.61 11.89
C ILE A 16 30.04 -7.60 11.67
N ASP A 17 29.25 -8.04 12.65
CA ASP A 17 27.78 -8.03 12.57
C ASP A 17 27.21 -6.60 12.57
N VAL A 18 27.73 -5.71 13.43
CA VAL A 18 27.31 -4.29 13.46
C VAL A 18 27.65 -3.57 12.16
N GLU A 19 28.82 -3.80 11.57
CA GLU A 19 29.22 -3.17 10.31
C GLU A 19 28.40 -3.70 9.12
N GLN A 20 28.09 -4.99 9.09
CA GLN A 20 27.18 -5.57 8.09
C GLN A 20 25.74 -5.06 8.23
N ILE A 21 25.21 -4.94 9.45
CA ILE A 21 23.89 -4.36 9.73
C ILE A 21 23.85 -2.90 9.28
N LYS A 22 24.90 -2.13 9.58
CA LYS A 22 25.02 -0.73 9.13
C LYS A 22 25.03 -0.62 7.61
N HIS A 23 25.83 -1.44 6.93
CA HIS A 23 25.89 -1.44 5.46
C HIS A 23 24.54 -1.84 4.82
N ARG A 24 23.88 -2.88 5.34
CA ARG A 24 22.54 -3.30 4.86
C ARG A 24 21.48 -2.24 5.13
N SER A 25 21.54 -1.58 6.28
CA SER A 25 20.62 -0.48 6.65
C SER A 25 20.81 0.74 5.74
N VAL A 26 22.05 1.18 5.49
CA VAL A 26 22.35 2.30 4.59
C VAL A 26 21.91 1.99 3.16
N LYS A 27 22.19 0.78 2.65
CA LYS A 27 21.74 0.36 1.33
C LYS A 27 20.22 0.28 1.24
N GLY A 28 19.55 -0.18 2.30
CA GLY A 28 18.09 -0.21 2.40
C GLY A 28 17.47 1.18 2.38
N VAL A 29 18.00 2.11 3.20
CA VAL A 29 17.56 3.51 3.22
C VAL A 29 17.79 4.18 1.85
N ALA A 30 18.97 3.99 1.25
CA ALA A 30 19.27 4.54 -0.08
C ALA A 30 18.31 4.00 -1.15
N ALA A 31 17.98 2.70 -1.10
CA ALA A 31 17.01 2.09 -2.02
C ALA A 31 15.59 2.67 -1.82
N LEU A 32 15.16 2.88 -0.57
CA LEU A 32 13.87 3.48 -0.26
C LEU A 32 13.78 4.93 -0.73
N ILE A 33 14.81 5.75 -0.50
CA ILE A 33 14.86 7.14 -0.97
C ILE A 33 14.83 7.18 -2.50
N SER A 34 15.64 6.36 -3.16
CA SER A 34 15.71 6.28 -4.62
C SER A 34 14.34 5.90 -5.21
N ARG A 35 13.68 4.90 -4.62
CA ARG A 35 12.31 4.53 -4.99
C ARG A 35 11.36 5.71 -4.86
N THR A 36 11.35 6.38 -3.70
CA THR A 36 10.44 7.50 -3.45
C THR A 36 10.66 8.63 -4.45
N PHE A 37 11.92 8.95 -4.77
CA PHE A 37 12.25 9.97 -5.76
C PHE A 37 11.74 9.63 -7.16
N VAL A 38 11.92 8.38 -7.60
CA VAL A 38 11.40 7.88 -8.89
C VAL A 38 9.86 7.97 -8.94
N ILE A 39 9.18 7.48 -7.90
CA ILE A 39 7.73 7.56 -7.77
C ILE A 39 7.26 9.01 -7.82
N GLN A 40 7.95 9.92 -7.12
CA GLN A 40 7.55 11.33 -7.06
C GLN A 40 7.69 12.02 -8.42
N ILE A 41 8.75 11.73 -9.19
CA ILE A 41 8.92 12.27 -10.55
C ILE A 41 7.80 11.79 -11.46
N ILE A 42 7.48 10.49 -11.44
CA ILE A 42 6.42 9.90 -12.27
C ILE A 42 5.07 10.53 -11.92
N SER A 43 4.74 10.59 -10.62
CA SER A 43 3.49 11.18 -10.14
C SER A 43 3.40 12.67 -10.44
N PHE A 44 4.51 13.41 -10.38
CA PHE A 44 4.54 14.83 -10.74
C PHE A 44 4.27 15.03 -12.24
N ALA A 45 4.96 14.27 -13.10
CA ALA A 45 4.76 14.34 -14.56
C ALA A 45 3.32 13.96 -14.94
N ALA A 46 2.76 12.93 -14.30
CA ALA A 46 1.38 12.52 -14.51
C ALA A 46 0.39 13.56 -14.01
N THR A 47 0.62 14.14 -12.82
CA THR A 47 -0.22 15.23 -12.30
C THR A 47 -0.21 16.41 -13.26
N PHE A 48 0.95 16.82 -13.77
CA PHE A 48 1.05 17.86 -14.78
C PHE A 48 0.21 17.52 -16.02
N GLY A 49 0.35 16.31 -16.58
CA GLY A 49 -0.46 15.86 -17.70
C GLY A 49 -1.96 15.87 -17.42
N LEU A 50 -2.37 15.36 -16.26
CA LEU A 50 -3.77 15.34 -15.83
C LEU A 50 -4.33 16.76 -15.67
N THR A 51 -3.56 17.71 -15.15
CA THR A 51 -4.02 19.12 -15.00
C THR A 51 -4.22 19.84 -16.32
N VAL A 52 -3.58 19.36 -17.40
CA VAL A 52 -3.82 19.88 -18.76
C VAL A 52 -5.13 19.35 -19.33
N PHE A 53 -5.55 18.13 -18.96
CA PHE A 53 -6.72 17.45 -19.54
C PHE A 53 -7.98 17.48 -18.68
N LEU A 54 -7.86 17.74 -17.38
CA LEU A 54 -8.96 17.66 -16.42
C LEU A 54 -9.25 19.00 -15.75
N ASP A 55 -10.54 19.31 -15.60
CA ASP A 55 -10.98 20.46 -14.83
C ASP A 55 -10.63 20.33 -13.34
N PRO A 56 -10.35 21.45 -12.64
CA PRO A 56 -10.08 21.43 -11.19
C PRO A 56 -11.19 20.78 -10.34
N SER A 57 -12.44 20.84 -10.80
CA SER A 57 -13.59 20.22 -10.14
C SER A 57 -13.47 18.69 -10.08
N VAL A 58 -12.82 18.06 -11.07
CA VAL A 58 -12.59 16.61 -11.11
C VAL A 58 -11.68 16.18 -9.96
N TYR A 59 -10.64 16.96 -9.67
CA TYR A 59 -9.74 16.72 -8.54
C TYR A 59 -10.45 16.83 -7.19
N GLY A 60 -11.35 17.80 -7.04
CA GLY A 60 -12.17 17.93 -5.83
C GLY A 60 -12.97 16.66 -5.55
N VAL A 61 -13.61 16.09 -6.58
CA VAL A 61 -14.36 14.84 -6.44
C VAL A 61 -13.43 13.65 -6.19
N PHE A 62 -12.32 13.54 -6.93
CA PHE A 62 -11.33 12.47 -6.74
C PHE A 62 -10.79 12.45 -5.31
N PHE A 63 -10.40 13.61 -4.76
CA PHE A 63 -9.88 13.70 -3.39
C PHE A 63 -10.95 13.42 -2.34
N LEU A 64 -12.18 13.89 -2.52
CA LEU A 64 -13.28 13.60 -1.61
C LEU A 64 -13.54 12.09 -1.54
N VAL A 65 -13.69 11.45 -2.71
CA VAL A 65 -13.94 10.01 -2.81
C VAL A 65 -12.76 9.21 -2.27
N SER A 66 -11.53 9.61 -2.60
CA SER A 66 -10.32 8.99 -2.06
C SER A 66 -10.24 9.12 -0.54
N ALA A 67 -10.61 10.26 0.04
CA ALA A 67 -10.60 10.46 1.48
C ALA A 67 -11.55 9.49 2.20
N VAL A 68 -12.76 9.26 1.65
CA VAL A 68 -13.71 8.27 2.18
C VAL A 68 -13.10 6.87 2.18
N VAL A 69 -12.51 6.44 1.07
CA VAL A 69 -11.95 5.08 0.95
C VAL A 69 -10.68 4.94 1.79
N ASN A 70 -9.80 5.95 1.82
CA ASN A 70 -8.59 5.95 2.64
C ASN A 70 -8.92 5.91 4.13
N PHE A 71 -10.00 6.57 4.56
CA PHE A 71 -10.49 6.47 5.93
C PHE A 71 -10.85 5.01 6.27
N LEU A 72 -11.55 4.29 5.39
CA LEU A 72 -11.82 2.86 5.60
C LEU A 72 -10.54 2.02 5.55
N ALA A 73 -9.64 2.30 4.61
CA ALA A 73 -8.38 1.58 4.44
C ALA A 73 -7.51 1.64 5.71
N TYR A 74 -7.56 2.73 6.46
CA TYR A 74 -6.87 2.85 7.75
C TYR A 74 -7.27 1.75 8.76
N PHE A 75 -8.52 1.29 8.71
CA PHE A 75 -9.01 0.20 9.57
C PHE A 75 -8.76 -1.21 9.02
N SER A 76 -8.18 -1.34 7.81
CA SER A 76 -8.07 -2.64 7.12
C SER A 76 -6.96 -3.56 7.64
N ASP A 77 -5.92 -3.01 8.29
CA ASP A 77 -4.76 -3.79 8.75
C ASP A 77 -4.79 -4.07 10.27
N ILE A 78 -5.42 -3.22 11.09
CA ILE A 78 -5.53 -3.33 12.58
C ILE A 78 -4.22 -3.79 13.28
N GLY A 79 -3.04 -3.54 12.68
CA GLY A 79 -1.74 -3.98 13.19
C GLY A 79 -1.41 -5.48 13.02
N LEU A 80 -2.21 -6.24 12.26
CA LEU A 80 -1.97 -7.66 11.98
C LEU A 80 -0.65 -7.86 11.23
N ALA A 81 -0.37 -7.02 10.24
CA ALA A 81 0.90 -7.08 9.52
C ALA A 81 2.09 -6.80 10.45
N ALA A 82 2.02 -5.73 11.23
CA ALA A 82 3.06 -5.36 12.18
C ALA A 82 3.33 -6.48 13.21
N ALA A 83 2.28 -7.12 13.73
CA ALA A 83 2.41 -8.24 14.66
C ALA A 83 3.17 -9.42 14.06
N LEU A 84 2.89 -9.78 12.79
CA LEU A 84 3.61 -10.85 12.10
C LEU A 84 5.06 -10.48 11.75
N VAL A 85 5.31 -9.24 11.32
CA VAL A 85 6.66 -8.75 11.05
C VAL A 85 7.52 -8.80 12.31
N GLN A 86 6.98 -8.37 13.47
CA GLN A 86 7.71 -8.29 14.74
C GLN A 86 7.79 -9.61 15.52
N LYS A 87 7.02 -10.63 15.15
CA LYS A 87 6.98 -11.93 15.86
C LYS A 87 8.36 -12.59 15.87
N LYS A 88 9.05 -12.66 17.01
CA LYS A 88 10.41 -13.26 17.06
C LYS A 88 10.43 -14.76 16.76
N ALA A 89 9.39 -15.49 17.18
CA ALA A 89 9.26 -16.91 16.90
C ALA A 89 9.06 -17.20 15.40
N LYS A 90 9.32 -18.45 14.98
CA LYS A 90 9.05 -18.90 13.61
C LYS A 90 7.57 -18.71 13.29
N ILE A 91 7.28 -18.16 12.12
CA ILE A 91 5.91 -18.04 11.61
C ILE A 91 5.43 -19.43 11.19
N THR A 92 4.23 -19.79 11.63
CA THR A 92 3.55 -21.02 11.23
C THR A 92 2.53 -20.75 10.13
N ASP A 93 2.15 -21.77 9.38
CA ASP A 93 1.10 -21.65 8.35
C ASP A 93 -0.24 -21.25 8.96
N GLN A 94 -0.50 -21.65 10.21
CA GLN A 94 -1.69 -21.25 10.94
C GLN A 94 -1.70 -19.75 11.26
N ASP A 95 -0.55 -19.15 11.58
CA ASP A 95 -0.46 -17.69 11.78
C ASP A 95 -0.83 -16.95 10.49
N LEU A 96 -0.24 -17.38 9.36
CA LEU A 96 -0.49 -16.77 8.06
C LEU A 96 -1.96 -16.91 7.63
N ALA A 97 -2.53 -18.12 7.76
CA ALA A 97 -3.92 -18.39 7.41
C ALA A 97 -4.89 -17.58 8.30
N THR A 98 -4.61 -17.48 9.59
CA THR A 98 -5.44 -16.70 10.52
C THR A 98 -5.38 -15.22 10.18
N THR A 99 -4.18 -14.65 10.02
CA THR A 99 -4.02 -13.24 9.65
C THR A 99 -4.70 -12.93 8.32
N PHE A 100 -4.48 -13.76 7.30
CA PHE A 100 -5.12 -13.60 5.99
C PHE A 100 -6.66 -13.61 6.11
N THR A 101 -7.20 -14.60 6.83
CA THR A 101 -8.66 -14.77 6.95
C THR A 101 -9.30 -13.61 7.70
N VAL A 102 -8.69 -13.18 8.81
CA VAL A 102 -9.18 -12.04 9.61
C VAL A 102 -9.10 -10.75 8.79
N GLN A 103 -7.98 -10.50 8.12
CA GLN A 103 -7.82 -9.33 7.25
C GLN A 103 -8.86 -9.35 6.13
N GLN A 104 -9.08 -10.50 5.50
CA GLN A 104 -10.03 -10.61 4.40
C GLN A 104 -11.47 -10.35 4.87
N PHE A 105 -11.83 -10.84 6.05
CA PHE A 105 -13.11 -10.55 6.68
C PHE A 105 -13.29 -9.06 6.96
N ILE A 106 -12.28 -8.40 7.56
CA ILE A 106 -12.31 -6.96 7.84
C ILE A 106 -12.51 -6.18 6.55
N VAL A 107 -11.76 -6.48 5.50
CA VAL A 107 -11.84 -5.75 4.24
C VAL A 107 -13.19 -5.95 3.57
N VAL A 108 -13.70 -7.19 3.50
CA VAL A 108 -15.05 -7.45 2.97
C VAL A 108 -16.13 -6.71 3.78
N PHE A 109 -16.01 -6.68 5.10
CA PHE A 109 -16.91 -5.93 5.96
C PHE A 109 -16.85 -4.43 5.66
N LEU A 110 -15.66 -3.84 5.52
CA LEU A 110 -15.48 -2.43 5.18
C LEU A 110 -16.04 -2.10 3.79
N LEU A 111 -15.88 -2.99 2.80
CA LEU A 111 -16.51 -2.85 1.48
C LEU A 111 -18.04 -2.87 1.59
N ALA A 112 -18.61 -3.78 2.39
CA ALA A 112 -20.06 -3.81 2.62
C ALA A 112 -20.55 -2.51 3.26
N VAL A 113 -19.83 -1.98 4.26
CA VAL A 113 -20.12 -0.66 4.86
C VAL A 113 -20.06 0.45 3.82
N LEU A 114 -19.05 0.46 2.94
CA LEU A 114 -18.94 1.44 1.85
C LEU A 114 -20.16 1.39 0.91
N PHE A 115 -20.57 0.19 0.49
CA PHE A 115 -21.72 0.03 -0.41
C PHE A 115 -23.03 0.46 0.26
N VAL A 116 -23.26 0.07 1.51
CA VAL A 116 -24.48 0.43 2.26
C VAL A 116 -24.54 1.93 2.55
N THR A 117 -23.40 2.57 2.82
CA THR A 117 -23.33 4.03 3.10
C THR A 117 -23.25 4.90 1.84
N THR A 118 -22.98 4.30 0.67
CA THR A 118 -22.94 4.99 -0.63
C THR A 118 -24.11 5.95 -0.88
N PRO A 119 -25.40 5.58 -0.71
CA PRO A 119 -26.52 6.49 -0.96
C PRO A 119 -26.47 7.74 -0.06
N PHE A 120 -26.09 7.59 1.21
CA PHE A 120 -25.95 8.70 2.15
C PHE A 120 -24.81 9.65 1.76
N ILE A 121 -23.66 9.10 1.35
CA ILE A 121 -22.51 9.87 0.86
C ILE A 121 -22.91 10.63 -0.41
N ARG A 122 -23.59 9.94 -1.34
CA ARG A 122 -24.07 10.53 -2.59
C ARG A 122 -24.94 11.76 -2.35
N THR A 123 -25.93 11.67 -1.46
CA THR A 123 -26.83 12.79 -1.17
C THR A 123 -26.15 13.91 -0.41
N SER A 124 -25.29 13.58 0.56
CA SER A 124 -24.62 14.59 1.40
C SER A 124 -23.63 15.43 0.61
N PHE A 125 -22.89 14.81 -0.31
CA PHE A 125 -21.85 15.47 -1.11
C PHE A 125 -22.28 15.75 -2.56
N HIS A 126 -23.56 15.56 -2.90
CA HIS A 126 -24.12 15.81 -4.24
C HIS A 126 -23.34 15.13 -5.37
N LEU A 127 -22.93 13.87 -5.15
CA LEU A 127 -22.09 13.13 -6.09
C LEU A 127 -22.89 12.61 -7.29
N ASN A 128 -22.30 12.76 -8.48
CA ASN A 128 -22.82 12.16 -9.71
C ASN A 128 -22.48 10.65 -9.78
N SER A 129 -23.09 9.93 -10.73
CA SER A 129 -22.87 8.47 -10.86
C SER A 129 -21.41 8.10 -11.14
N ALA A 130 -20.66 8.92 -11.87
CA ALA A 130 -19.26 8.65 -12.18
C ALA A 130 -18.37 8.70 -10.91
N ALA A 131 -18.66 9.61 -9.98
CA ALA A 131 -18.00 9.66 -8.68
C ALA A 131 -18.31 8.43 -7.82
N ILE A 132 -19.54 7.91 -7.91
CA ILE A 132 -19.92 6.67 -7.20
C ILE A 132 -19.17 5.47 -7.78
N TYR A 133 -19.02 5.39 -9.10
CA TYR A 133 -18.22 4.33 -9.73
C TYR A 133 -16.75 4.40 -9.35
N LEU A 134 -16.18 5.61 -9.28
CA LEU A 134 -14.83 5.80 -8.74
C LEU A 134 -14.74 5.27 -7.30
N MET A 135 -15.69 5.63 -6.44
CA MET A 135 -15.70 5.19 -5.04
C MET A 135 -15.73 3.68 -4.91
N TRP A 136 -16.56 3.01 -5.72
CA TRP A 136 -16.63 1.54 -5.74
C TRP A 136 -15.36 0.91 -6.31
N SER A 137 -14.75 1.49 -7.35
CA SER A 137 -13.48 1.02 -7.92
C SER A 137 -12.36 1.10 -6.87
N LEU A 138 -12.24 2.22 -6.16
CA LEU A 138 -11.27 2.36 -5.06
C LEU A 138 -11.56 1.39 -3.90
N GLY A 139 -12.84 1.16 -3.57
CA GLY A 139 -13.23 0.14 -2.58
C GLY A 139 -12.82 -1.27 -3.01
N ILE A 140 -12.99 -1.62 -4.28
CA ILE A 140 -12.53 -2.91 -4.82
C ILE A 140 -10.99 -2.98 -4.82
N SER A 141 -10.31 -1.88 -5.15
CA SER A 141 -8.85 -1.78 -5.08
C SER A 141 -8.31 -2.04 -3.66
N LEU A 142 -9.03 -1.61 -2.62
CA LEU A 142 -8.70 -1.95 -1.22
C LEU A 142 -8.74 -3.47 -0.99
N PHE A 143 -9.75 -4.16 -1.51
CA PHE A 143 -9.84 -5.62 -1.45
C PHE A 143 -8.70 -6.31 -2.22
N LEU A 144 -8.39 -5.86 -3.43
CA LEU A 144 -7.27 -6.42 -4.19
C LEU A 144 -5.92 -6.18 -3.48
N SER A 145 -5.78 -5.02 -2.84
CA SER A 145 -4.58 -4.67 -2.08
C SER A 145 -4.39 -5.55 -0.84
N SER A 146 -5.46 -6.03 -0.19
CA SER A 146 -5.31 -6.93 0.96
C SER A 146 -4.79 -8.32 0.60
N LEU A 147 -4.99 -8.78 -0.65
CA LEU A 147 -4.51 -10.09 -1.09
C LEU A 147 -2.98 -10.18 -1.10
N LYS A 148 -2.28 -9.07 -1.32
CA LYS A 148 -0.80 -9.02 -1.32
C LYS A 148 -0.18 -8.81 0.06
N THR A 149 -0.97 -8.70 1.13
CA THR A 149 -0.44 -8.38 2.47
C THR A 149 0.45 -9.49 3.03
N ILE A 150 0.05 -10.76 2.95
CA ILE A 150 0.87 -11.88 3.46
C ILE A 150 2.23 -11.98 2.74
N PRO A 151 2.30 -12.01 1.38
CA PRO A 151 3.58 -11.96 0.69
C PRO A 151 4.44 -10.74 1.09
N SER A 152 3.80 -9.59 1.28
CA SER A 152 4.50 -8.36 1.64
C SER A 152 5.15 -8.45 3.03
N ILE A 153 4.41 -8.98 4.01
CA ILE A 153 4.89 -9.22 5.38
C ILE A 153 6.11 -10.15 5.38
N LEU A 154 6.05 -11.25 4.61
CA LEU A 154 7.16 -12.21 4.53
C LEU A 154 8.42 -11.57 3.93
N LEU A 155 8.27 -10.80 2.86
CA LEU A 155 9.37 -10.08 2.23
C LEU A 155 9.96 -8.99 3.14
N GLU A 156 9.12 -8.27 3.88
CA GLU A 156 9.56 -7.25 4.84
C GLU A 156 10.36 -7.88 5.99
N ARG A 157 9.87 -9.01 6.53
CA ARG A 157 10.55 -9.76 7.57
C ARG A 157 11.91 -10.29 7.13
N GLU A 158 12.04 -10.71 5.87
CA GLU A 158 13.30 -11.15 5.27
C GLU A 158 14.20 -9.99 4.79
N LEU A 159 13.77 -8.73 5.00
CA LEU A 159 14.45 -7.53 4.53
C LEU A 159 14.67 -7.50 3.00
N GLN A 160 13.79 -8.16 2.24
CA GLN A 160 13.84 -8.25 0.78
C GLN A 160 13.10 -7.08 0.11
N PHE A 161 13.40 -5.84 0.53
CA PHE A 161 12.69 -4.64 0.07
C PHE A 161 12.69 -4.47 -1.45
N ASN A 162 13.75 -4.88 -2.16
CA ASN A 162 13.79 -4.80 -3.63
C ASN A 162 12.61 -5.52 -4.29
N LYS A 163 12.15 -6.65 -3.73
CA LYS A 163 11.00 -7.41 -4.26
C LYS A 163 9.66 -6.74 -3.92
N LEU A 164 9.60 -5.90 -2.88
CA LEU A 164 8.44 -5.05 -2.57
C LEU A 164 8.37 -3.82 -3.46
N ILE A 165 9.53 -3.22 -3.75
CA ILE A 165 9.67 -1.98 -4.49
C ILE A 165 9.20 -2.14 -5.94
N ILE A 166 9.53 -3.25 -6.60
CA ILE A 166 9.25 -3.46 -8.03
C ILE A 166 7.73 -3.41 -8.35
N PRO A 167 6.86 -4.22 -7.69
CA PRO A 167 5.42 -4.15 -7.92
C PRO A 167 4.85 -2.76 -7.63
N GLN A 168 5.33 -2.09 -6.59
CA GLN A 168 4.82 -0.79 -6.19
C GLN A 168 5.15 0.32 -7.20
N VAL A 169 6.36 0.30 -7.77
CA VAL A 169 6.74 1.20 -8.87
C VAL A 169 5.93 0.87 -10.12
N ALA A 170 5.73 -0.41 -10.43
CA ALA A 170 4.90 -0.83 -11.55
C ALA A 170 3.43 -0.37 -11.40
N GLU A 171 2.82 -0.56 -10.23
CA GLU A 171 1.47 -0.07 -9.90
C GLU A 171 1.38 1.44 -10.12
N THR A 172 2.36 2.20 -9.61
CA THR A 172 2.39 3.67 -9.77
C THR A 172 2.47 4.08 -11.24
N ILE A 173 3.34 3.43 -12.02
CA ILE A 173 3.52 3.73 -13.44
C ILE A 173 2.24 3.39 -14.21
N VAL A 174 1.69 2.20 -14.01
CA VAL A 174 0.48 1.73 -14.71
C VAL A 174 -0.69 2.66 -14.39
N PHE A 175 -0.95 2.93 -13.10
CA PHE A 175 -2.01 3.85 -12.69
C PHE A 175 -1.88 5.21 -13.37
N ASN A 176 -0.70 5.84 -13.29
CA ASN A 176 -0.49 7.17 -13.86
C ASN A 176 -0.62 7.18 -15.39
N LEU A 177 -0.07 6.18 -16.08
CA LEU A 177 -0.19 6.08 -17.55
C LEU A 177 -1.63 5.88 -17.99
N VAL A 178 -2.37 5.00 -17.32
CA VAL A 178 -3.78 4.72 -17.62
C VAL A 178 -4.65 5.95 -17.34
N ALA A 179 -4.44 6.61 -16.19
CA ALA A 179 -5.16 7.82 -15.83
C ALA A 179 -4.92 8.95 -16.85
N VAL A 180 -3.66 9.23 -17.20
CA VAL A 180 -3.32 10.27 -18.18
C VAL A 180 -3.89 9.93 -19.56
N PHE A 181 -3.78 8.66 -19.99
CA PHE A 181 -4.30 8.22 -21.29
C PHE A 181 -5.81 8.42 -21.41
N PHE A 182 -6.58 8.02 -20.40
CA PHE A 182 -8.03 8.19 -20.42
C PHE A 182 -8.48 9.64 -20.17
N ALA A 183 -7.72 10.42 -19.40
CA ALA A 183 -7.96 11.85 -19.25
C ALA A 183 -7.77 12.58 -20.59
N TRP A 184 -6.70 12.27 -21.33
CA TRP A 184 -6.47 12.79 -22.67
C TRP A 184 -7.60 12.45 -23.66
N ARG A 185 -8.25 11.28 -23.48
CA ARG A 185 -9.43 10.86 -24.25
C ARG A 185 -10.73 11.57 -23.83
N GLY A 186 -10.69 12.44 -22.82
CA GLY A 186 -11.85 13.22 -22.37
C GLY A 186 -12.79 12.47 -21.41
N LEU A 187 -12.36 11.38 -20.77
CA LEU A 187 -13.20 10.59 -19.87
C LEU A 187 -13.42 11.24 -18.49
N GLY A 188 -12.79 12.39 -18.21
CA GLY A 188 -12.95 13.12 -16.96
C GLY A 188 -12.58 12.25 -15.75
N ILE A 189 -13.46 12.21 -14.75
CA ILE A 189 -13.26 11.43 -13.52
C ILE A 189 -13.15 9.92 -13.75
N THR A 190 -13.77 9.40 -14.82
CA THR A 190 -13.73 7.97 -15.15
C THR A 190 -12.32 7.51 -15.52
N ALA A 191 -11.42 8.44 -15.90
CA ALA A 191 -10.00 8.14 -16.07
C ALA A 191 -9.38 7.55 -14.79
N PHE A 192 -9.71 8.12 -13.61
CA PHE A 192 -9.26 7.59 -12.31
C PHE A 192 -9.97 6.29 -11.91
N THR A 193 -11.16 6.03 -12.44
CA THR A 193 -11.92 4.81 -12.12
C THR A 193 -11.31 3.59 -12.80
N LEU A 194 -10.78 3.78 -14.01
CA LEU A 194 -10.19 2.74 -14.85
C LEU A 194 -8.68 2.51 -14.60
N ALA A 195 -8.01 3.52 -14.05
CA ALA A 195 -6.59 3.49 -13.71
C ALA A 195 -6.32 2.67 -12.45
#